data_AF-A0A931Q025-F1
#
_entry.id   AF-A0A931Q025-F1
#
_cell.length_a   1.000
_cell.length_b   1.000
_cell.length_c   1.000
_cell.angle_alpha   90.00
_cell.angle_beta   90.00
_cell.angle_gamma   90.00
#
_symmetry.space_group_name_H-M   'P 1'
#
loop_
_entity.id
_entity.type
_entity.pdbx_description
1 polymer ?
#
loop_
_entity_poly.entity_id
_entity_poly.type
_entity_poly.pdbx_seq_one_letter_code
_entity_poly.pdbx_strand_id
1 'polypeptide(L)'
;MNIRLEYSDTEGKFNQAQATDQVDVVKGYKTLCCFVEPQKAARFIEAITFKYPQLNESNGQPYPSHSAMRKDLFQFMAEEIKQLEEHMAITYKRRVQLFTKK
;
A
#
# COMPACT_ATOMS: atom_id res chain seq x y z
N MET A 1 -12.55 -13.91 14.66
CA MET A 1 -12.23 -12.46 14.70
C MET A 1 -11.15 -12.25 13.65
N ASN A 2 -11.56 -11.80 12.45
CA ASN A 2 -10.73 -11.78 11.25
C ASN A 2 -10.11 -10.39 11.08
N ILE A 3 -8.81 -10.33 10.86
CA ILE A 3 -8.10 -9.09 10.56
C ILE A 3 -8.46 -8.70 9.13
N ARG A 4 -8.97 -7.48 8.92
CA ARG A 4 -9.27 -6.95 7.59
C ARG A 4 -8.46 -5.67 7.39
N LEU A 5 -7.55 -5.71 6.42
CA LEU A 5 -6.98 -4.49 5.84
C LEU A 5 -8.04 -3.93 4.90
N GLU A 6 -8.55 -2.75 5.20
CA GLU A 6 -9.60 -2.11 4.41
C GLU A 6 -9.09 -0.76 3.90
N TYR A 7 -9.23 -0.55 2.59
CA TYR A 7 -8.96 0.74 1.98
C TYR A 7 -10.26 1.54 1.88
N SER A 8 -10.22 2.81 2.31
CA SER A 8 -11.34 3.75 2.22
C SER A 8 -11.10 4.71 1.06
N ASP A 9 -11.85 4.56 -0.03
CA ASP A 9 -11.76 5.43 -1.21
C ASP A 9 -12.11 6.89 -0.88
N THR A 10 -13.10 7.11 -0.01
CA THR A 10 -13.56 8.44 0.41
C THR A 10 -12.53 9.18 1.24
N GLU A 11 -11.74 8.46 2.04
CA GLU A 11 -10.74 9.06 2.94
C GLU A 11 -9.29 8.91 2.43
N GLY A 12 -9.09 8.14 1.36
CA GLY A 12 -7.78 7.85 0.77
C GLY A 12 -6.83 7.12 1.71
N LYS A 13 -7.33 6.29 2.65
CA LYS A 13 -6.52 5.72 3.74
C LYS A 13 -6.70 4.22 3.93
N PHE A 14 -5.67 3.56 4.44
CA PHE A 14 -5.71 2.15 4.85
C PHE A 14 -5.99 2.01 6.34
N ASN A 15 -7.01 1.23 6.68
CA ASN A 15 -7.40 0.89 8.04
C ASN A 15 -7.07 -0.58 8.32
N GLN A 16 -6.45 -0.86 9.47
CA GLN A 16 -6.17 -2.21 9.94
C GLN A 16 -6.92 -2.45 11.26
N ALA A 17 -7.78 -3.47 11.30
CA ALA A 17 -8.39 -3.93 12.55
C ALA A 17 -7.44 -4.90 13.29
N GLN A 18 -7.22 -4.71 14.59
CA GLN A 18 -6.31 -5.52 15.41
C GLN A 18 -7.07 -6.70 16.07
N ALA A 19 -6.59 -7.95 15.92
CA ALA A 19 -7.27 -9.15 16.43
C ALA A 19 -7.24 -9.37 17.95
N THR A 20 -6.67 -8.47 18.75
CA THR A 20 -6.41 -8.70 20.18
C THR A 20 -7.15 -7.78 21.14
N ASP A 21 -7.86 -6.77 20.66
CA ASP A 21 -8.58 -5.85 21.57
C ASP A 21 -10.06 -6.21 21.60
N GLN A 22 -10.64 -6.34 22.80
CA GLN A 22 -12.10 -6.42 22.98
C GLN A 22 -12.71 -5.16 22.35
N VAL A 23 -13.28 -5.32 21.17
CA VAL A 23 -13.68 -4.19 20.34
C VAL A 23 -15.00 -3.63 20.87
N ASP A 24 -14.89 -2.57 21.64
CA ASP A 24 -15.89 -1.50 21.60
C ASP A 24 -15.92 -1.00 20.15
N VAL A 25 -17.00 -1.33 19.44
CA VAL A 25 -17.18 -1.24 17.98
C VAL A 25 -16.97 0.19 17.44
N VAL A 26 -16.82 1.17 18.34
CA VAL A 26 -16.62 2.59 18.06
C VAL A 26 -15.14 2.99 17.89
N LYS A 27 -14.13 2.16 18.25
CA LYS A 27 -12.70 2.60 18.35
C LYS A 27 -11.60 1.70 17.75
N GLY A 28 -11.89 0.74 16.86
CA GLY A 28 -10.96 -0.38 16.59
C GLY A 28 -9.99 -0.33 15.40
N TYR A 29 -9.87 0.76 14.62
CA TYR A 29 -9.00 0.77 13.43
C TYR A 29 -7.72 1.57 13.64
N LYS A 30 -6.55 0.96 13.39
CA LYS A 30 -5.29 1.68 13.25
C LYS A 30 -5.09 2.05 11.80
N THR A 31 -5.00 3.35 11.52
CA THR A 31 -4.69 3.86 10.17
C THR A 31 -3.20 3.67 9.87
N LEU A 32 -2.88 2.99 8.78
CA LEU A 32 -1.51 2.72 8.34
C LEU A 32 -0.87 3.92 7.65
N CYS A 33 -1.64 4.66 6.84
CA CYS A 33 -1.23 5.88 6.16
C CYS A 33 -2.45 6.65 5.65
N CYS A 34 -2.30 7.97 5.47
CA CYS A 34 -3.29 8.86 4.88
C CYS A 34 -2.83 9.26 3.46
N PHE A 35 -3.74 9.17 2.49
CA PHE A 35 -3.64 9.62 1.10
C PHE A 35 -2.83 8.72 0.15
N VAL A 36 -3.44 7.59 -0.23
CA VAL A 36 -3.03 6.77 -1.39
C VAL A 36 -4.10 6.93 -2.46
N GLU A 37 -3.74 7.07 -3.73
CA GLU A 37 -4.74 7.04 -4.82
C GLU A 37 -5.33 5.63 -4.97
N PRO A 38 -6.60 5.45 -5.37
CA PRO A 38 -7.24 4.13 -5.46
C PRO A 38 -6.45 3.11 -6.29
N GLN A 39 -5.84 3.53 -7.40
CA GLN A 39 -5.01 2.66 -8.24
C GLN A 39 -3.71 2.21 -7.55
N LYS A 40 -3.10 3.09 -6.73
CA LYS A 40 -1.93 2.74 -5.91
C LYS A 40 -2.33 1.81 -4.78
N ALA A 41 -3.51 2.03 -4.20
CA ALA A 41 -4.05 1.18 -3.14
C ALA A 41 -4.31 -0.24 -3.67
N ALA A 42 -4.92 -0.40 -4.85
CA ALA A 42 -5.14 -1.70 -5.47
C ALA A 42 -3.83 -2.47 -5.70
N ARG A 43 -2.82 -1.81 -6.29
CA ARG A 43 -1.49 -2.42 -6.51
C ARG A 43 -0.79 -2.81 -5.21
N PHE A 44 -0.93 -2.00 -4.17
CA PHE A 44 -0.41 -2.34 -2.86
C PHE A 44 -1.12 -3.56 -2.26
N ILE A 45 -2.45 -3.63 -2.36
CA ILE A 45 -3.24 -4.78 -1.90
C ILE A 45 -2.77 -6.05 -2.61
N GLU A 46 -2.63 -6.02 -3.94
CA GLU A 46 -2.12 -7.16 -4.72
C GLU A 46 -0.71 -7.59 -4.25
N ALA A 47 0.22 -6.66 -4.10
CA ALA A 47 1.58 -6.93 -3.63
C ALA A 47 1.61 -7.52 -2.22
N ILE A 48 0.76 -7.02 -1.32
CA ILE A 48 0.64 -7.48 0.06
C ILE A 48 -0.03 -8.84 0.16
N THR A 49 -1.07 -9.09 -0.63
CA THR A 49 -1.72 -10.40 -0.71
C THR A 49 -0.76 -11.46 -1.24
N PHE A 50 0.07 -11.11 -2.22
CA PHE A 50 1.10 -12.03 -2.72
C PHE A 50 2.16 -12.34 -1.65
N LYS A 51 2.59 -11.32 -0.90
CA LYS A 51 3.59 -11.46 0.17
C LYS A 51 3.04 -12.17 1.41
N TYR A 52 1.76 -11.97 1.72
CA TYR A 52 1.05 -12.53 2.85
C TYR A 52 -0.23 -13.22 2.40
N PRO A 53 -0.15 -14.43 1.80
CA PRO A 53 -1.31 -15.18 1.33
C PRO A 53 -2.35 -15.44 2.42
N GLN A 54 -1.90 -15.52 3.69
CA GLN A 54 -2.77 -15.69 4.86
C GLN A 54 -3.75 -14.53 5.10
N LEU A 55 -3.61 -13.40 4.40
CA LEU A 55 -4.60 -12.32 4.43
C LEU A 55 -5.89 -12.71 3.70
N ASN A 56 -5.80 -13.60 2.71
CA ASN A 56 -6.94 -14.10 1.95
C ASN A 56 -7.33 -15.52 2.36
N GLU A 57 -6.38 -16.29 2.87
CA GLU A 57 -6.59 -17.68 3.28
C GLU A 57 -6.67 -17.78 4.80
N SER A 58 -7.75 -18.36 5.32
CA SER A 58 -7.81 -18.76 6.74
C SER A 58 -7.00 -20.05 6.95
N ASN A 59 -5.69 -19.96 6.73
CA ASN A 59 -4.72 -21.06 6.85
C ASN A 59 -4.09 -21.14 8.26
N GLY A 60 -4.61 -20.39 9.22
CA GLY A 60 -4.17 -20.41 10.62
C GLY A 60 -2.80 -19.75 10.88
N GLN A 61 -2.16 -19.20 9.85
CA GLN A 61 -0.93 -18.44 10.02
C GLN A 61 -1.18 -17.10 10.71
N PRO A 62 -0.24 -16.62 11.54
CA PRO A 62 -0.37 -15.32 12.17
C PRO A 62 -0.36 -14.21 11.12
N TYR A 63 -1.26 -13.26 11.30
CA TYR A 63 -1.31 -12.05 10.49
C TYR A 63 -0.07 -11.18 10.72
N PRO A 64 0.37 -10.43 9.70
CA PRO A 64 1.47 -9.50 9.85
C PRO A 64 1.16 -8.43 10.91
N SER A 65 2.15 -8.10 11.73
CA SER A 65 2.02 -7.04 12.73
C SER A 65 1.82 -5.67 12.05
N HIS A 66 1.19 -4.73 12.76
CA HIS A 66 1.01 -3.37 12.27
C HIS A 66 2.34 -2.70 11.84
N SER A 67 3.42 -2.93 12.60
CA SER A 67 4.75 -2.40 12.26
C SER A 67 5.28 -2.96 10.93
N ALA A 68 5.08 -4.26 10.69
CA ALA A 68 5.47 -4.91 9.45
C ALA A 68 4.68 -4.35 8.26
N MET A 69 3.35 -4.27 8.38
CA MET A 69 2.49 -3.73 7.32
C MET A 69 2.81 -2.26 7.00
N ARG A 70 3.12 -1.45 8.03
CA ARG A 70 3.54 -0.06 7.85
C ARG A 70 4.88 0.06 7.12
N LYS A 71 5.86 -0.78 7.47
CA LYS A 71 7.16 -0.81 6.78
C LYS A 71 6.99 -1.18 5.31
N ASP A 72 6.15 -2.16 5.02
CA ASP A 72 5.89 -2.60 3.64
C ASP A 72 5.20 -1.52 2.81
N LEU A 73 4.26 -0.79 3.39
CA LEU A 73 3.62 0.34 2.73
C LEU A 73 4.63 1.45 2.38
N PHE A 74 5.53 1.81 3.32
CA PHE A 74 6.57 2.79 3.03
C PHE A 74 7.55 2.31 1.96
N GLN A 75 7.96 1.05 2.01
CA GLN A 75 8.84 0.46 0.99
C GLN A 75 8.17 0.48 -0.39
N PHE A 76 6.88 0.15 -0.46
CA PHE A 76 6.10 0.21 -1.69
C PHE A 76 6.05 1.63 -2.25
N MET A 77 5.73 2.62 -1.41
CA MET A 77 5.71 4.02 -1.85
C MET A 77 7.09 4.52 -2.31
N ALA A 78 8.17 4.10 -1.64
CA ALA A 78 9.53 4.48 -2.04
C ALA A 78 9.90 3.94 -3.42
N GLU A 79 9.54 2.68 -3.71
CA GLU A 79 9.81 2.09 -5.03
C GLU A 79 8.95 2.75 -6.13
N GLU A 80 7.70 3.08 -5.83
CA GLU A 80 6.82 3.82 -6.75
C GLU A 80 7.38 5.19 -7.13
N ILE A 81 7.89 5.95 -6.15
CA ILE A 81 8.53 7.24 -6.39
C ILE A 81 9.75 7.06 -7.29
N LYS A 82 10.59 6.07 -6.99
CA LYS A 82 11.80 5.79 -7.78
C LYS A 82 11.47 5.44 -9.23
N GLN A 83 10.47 4.59 -9.46
CA GLN A 83 10.03 4.26 -10.83
C GLN A 83 9.49 5.47 -11.59
N LEU A 84 8.78 6.36 -10.90
CA LEU A 84 8.29 7.62 -11.48
C LEU A 84 9.47 8.52 -11.89
N GLU A 85 10.47 8.67 -11.02
CA GLU A 85 11.68 9.44 -11.30
C GLU A 85 12.44 8.90 -12.51
N GLU A 86 12.64 7.58 -12.59
CA GLU A 86 13.28 6.92 -13.73
C GLU A 86 12.51 7.16 -15.03
N HIS A 87 11.17 7.01 -15.00
CA HIS A 87 10.33 7.25 -16.16
C HIS A 87 10.38 8.72 -16.62
N MET A 88 10.39 9.66 -15.68
CA MET A 88 10.54 11.08 -15.96
C MET A 88 11.90 11.39 -16.57
N ALA A 89 12.99 10.80 -16.05
CA ALA A 89 14.34 10.98 -16.58
C ALA A 89 14.47 10.45 -18.02
N ILE A 90 13.92 9.26 -18.31
CA ILE A 90 13.89 8.70 -19.66
C ILE A 90 13.09 9.60 -20.61
N THR A 91 11.91 10.04 -20.18
CA THR A 91 11.03 10.91 -20.97
C THR A 91 11.71 12.23 -21.28
N TYR A 92 12.36 12.84 -20.29
CA TYR A 92 13.13 14.06 -20.45
C TYR A 92 14.26 13.87 -21.46
N LYS A 93 15.07 12.81 -21.31
CA LYS A 93 16.16 12.49 -22.24
C LYS A 93 15.67 12.34 -23.69
N ARG A 94 14.55 11.64 -23.90
CA ARG A 94 13.93 11.49 -25.24
C ARG A 94 13.47 12.84 -25.81
N ARG A 95 12.86 13.69 -24.98
CA ARG A 95 12.42 15.03 -25.42
C ARG A 95 13.62 15.87 -25.84
N VAL A 96 14.67 15.93 -25.01
CA VAL A 96 15.90 16.66 -25.35
C VAL A 96 16.43 16.20 -26.71
N GLN A 97 16.58 14.89 -26.93
CA GLN A 97 17.08 14.33 -28.21
C GLN A 97 16.22 14.71 -29.43
N LEU A 98 14.90 14.84 -29.28
CA LEU A 98 14.02 15.28 -30.36
C LEU A 98 14.18 16.77 -30.68
N PHE A 99 14.41 17.60 -29.66
CA PHE A 99 14.52 19.05 -29.83
C PHE A 99 15.93 19.52 -30.21
N THR A 100 16.99 18.79 -29.87
CA THR A 100 18.38 19.08 -30.31
C THR A 100 18.77 18.45 -31.64
N LYS A 101 17.88 17.67 -32.29
CA LYS A 101 18.08 17.15 -33.66
C LYS A 101 17.58 18.10 -34.76
N LYS A 102 17.27 19.36 -34.42
CA LYS A 102 17.10 20.47 -35.38
C LYS A 102 18.39 21.24 -35.53
#